data_AF-A0A9R1PJK2-F1
#
_entry.id   AF-A0A9R1PJK2-F1
#
_cell.length_a   1.000
_cell.length_b   1.000
_cell.length_c   1.000
_cell.angle_alpha   90.00
_cell.angle_beta   90.00
_cell.angle_gamma   90.00
#
_symmetry.space_group_name_H-M   'P 1'
#
loop_
_entity.id
_entity.type
_entity.pdbx_description
1 polymer ?
#
loop_
_entity_poly.entity_id
_entity_poly.type
_entity_poly.pdbx_seq_one_letter_code
_entity_poly.pdbx_strand_id
1 'polypeptide(L)'
;MAKDEVMETGGGGDFAAKDYTDPPPAPLIDAAELASWSLYRAVIAEFIATLLFLYITVATVIGYKHQTDPAVNAAADAACGGVGVLGIAWAFGGMIFVLVYCTAGISGGHINPAVTFGLFLARKVSLVRALLYMIAQCLGAMCGVGLVKAFQSAYFVRYGGGANTLAAGYSKGTGLAAEIIGTFVLVYTVFSATDPKRSARDSHVPLN
;
A
#
# COMPACT_ATOMS: atom_id res chain seq x y z
N MET A 1 -43.42 -57.11 -3.31
CA MET A 1 -42.01 -57.32 -2.90
C MET A 1 -41.16 -57.01 -4.13
N ALA A 2 -41.05 -55.73 -4.52
CA ALA A 2 -40.11 -54.74 -3.99
C ALA A 2 -38.66 -55.24 -4.11
N LYS A 3 -37.96 -54.76 -5.15
CA LYS A 3 -36.51 -54.55 -5.17
C LYS A 3 -36.21 -53.36 -6.08
N ASP A 4 -35.44 -52.47 -5.52
CA ASP A 4 -35.32 -51.04 -5.85
C ASP A 4 -34.51 -50.77 -7.11
N GLU A 5 -35.03 -49.91 -7.98
CA GLU A 5 -34.23 -49.19 -8.97
C GLU A 5 -33.68 -47.93 -8.29
N VAL A 6 -32.36 -47.90 -8.10
CA VAL A 6 -31.64 -46.73 -7.60
C VAL A 6 -31.67 -45.65 -8.67
N MET A 7 -32.52 -44.65 -8.47
CA MET A 7 -32.53 -43.42 -9.24
C MET A 7 -31.43 -42.51 -8.70
N GLU A 8 -30.22 -42.61 -9.28
CA GLU A 8 -29.20 -41.58 -9.09
C GLU A 8 -29.72 -40.27 -9.69
N THR A 9 -30.09 -39.34 -8.81
CA THR A 9 -30.41 -37.98 -9.19
C THR A 9 -29.10 -37.30 -9.57
N GLY A 10 -28.87 -37.18 -10.88
CA GLY A 10 -27.82 -36.35 -11.46
C GLY A 10 -28.03 -34.88 -11.13
N GLY A 11 -27.66 -34.48 -9.92
CA GLY A 11 -27.48 -33.09 -9.51
C GLY A 11 -26.06 -32.62 -9.85
N GLY A 12 -25.67 -32.72 -11.13
CA GLY A 12 -24.47 -32.10 -11.65
C GLY A 12 -24.66 -30.59 -11.68
N GLY A 13 -24.51 -29.93 -10.53
CA GLY A 13 -24.33 -28.50 -10.46
C GLY A 13 -23.04 -28.17 -11.20
N ASP A 14 -23.19 -27.81 -12.47
CA ASP A 14 -22.11 -27.40 -13.35
C ASP A 14 -21.48 -26.14 -12.74
N PHE A 15 -20.46 -26.32 -11.91
CA PHE A 15 -19.49 -25.26 -11.60
C PHE A 15 -18.70 -25.03 -12.88
N ALA A 16 -19.37 -24.47 -13.89
CA ALA A 16 -18.74 -24.03 -15.12
C ALA A 16 -17.66 -23.03 -14.70
N ALA A 17 -16.42 -23.50 -14.69
CA ALA A 17 -15.25 -22.67 -14.53
C ALA A 17 -15.38 -21.60 -15.61
N LYS A 18 -15.76 -20.36 -15.22
CA LYS A 18 -15.77 -19.25 -16.16
C LYS A 18 -14.36 -19.17 -16.73
N ASP A 19 -14.23 -19.51 -18.00
CA ASP A 19 -12.97 -19.45 -18.71
C ASP A 19 -12.41 -18.04 -18.58
N TYR A 20 -11.16 -17.99 -18.16
CA TYR A 20 -10.46 -16.76 -17.91
C TYR A 20 -10.27 -15.99 -19.22
N THR A 21 -10.67 -14.73 -19.22
CA THR A 21 -10.33 -13.79 -20.29
C THR A 21 -9.60 -12.62 -19.66
N ASP A 22 -8.37 -12.38 -20.12
CA ASP A 22 -7.61 -11.19 -19.72
C ASP A 22 -8.43 -9.94 -20.05
N PRO A 23 -8.64 -9.00 -19.10
CA PRO A 23 -9.24 -7.73 -19.44
C PRO A 23 -8.36 -7.01 -20.47
N PRO A 24 -8.95 -6.27 -21.42
CA PRO A 24 -8.18 -5.55 -22.43
C PRO A 24 -7.19 -4.58 -21.75
N PRO A 25 -5.98 -4.40 -22.30
CA PRO A 25 -5.00 -3.47 -21.76
C PRO A 25 -5.60 -2.08 -21.59
N ALA A 26 -5.32 -1.42 -20.47
CA ALA A 26 -5.82 -0.07 -20.23
C ALA A 26 -5.35 0.88 -21.36
N PRO A 27 -6.22 1.76 -21.88
CA PRO A 27 -5.81 2.81 -22.80
C PRO A 27 -4.66 3.63 -22.19
N LEU A 28 -3.64 3.98 -22.99
CA LEU A 28 -2.52 4.78 -22.47
C LEU A 28 -3.01 6.11 -21.90
N ILE A 29 -3.92 6.74 -22.63
CA ILE A 29 -4.53 8.02 -22.28
C ILE A 29 -6.04 7.80 -22.34
N ASP A 30 -6.69 7.93 -21.19
CA ASP A 30 -8.14 7.93 -21.07
C ASP A 30 -8.57 9.24 -20.39
N ALA A 31 -8.72 10.29 -21.18
CA ALA A 31 -9.12 11.60 -20.67
C ALA A 31 -10.59 11.63 -20.20
N ALA A 32 -11.43 10.71 -20.67
CA ALA A 32 -12.82 10.62 -20.25
C ALA A 32 -12.93 10.27 -18.76
N GLU A 33 -11.92 9.60 -18.20
CA GLU A 33 -11.82 9.26 -16.79
C GLU A 33 -11.85 10.50 -15.87
N LEU A 34 -11.41 11.67 -16.36
CA LEU A 34 -11.45 12.94 -15.62
C LEU A 34 -12.87 13.41 -15.31
N ALA A 35 -13.86 12.96 -16.06
CA ALA A 35 -15.27 13.25 -15.79
C ALA A 35 -15.88 12.26 -14.77
N SER A 36 -15.17 11.18 -14.42
CA SER A 36 -15.71 10.16 -13.52
C SER A 36 -15.58 10.56 -12.05
N TRP A 37 -16.70 10.48 -11.33
CA TRP A 37 -16.70 10.63 -9.87
C TRP A 37 -15.92 9.51 -9.16
N SER A 38 -15.87 8.30 -9.73
CA SER A 38 -15.10 7.21 -9.14
C SER A 38 -13.60 7.46 -9.17
N LEU A 39 -13.09 8.20 -10.17
CA LEU A 39 -11.69 8.63 -10.21
C LEU A 39 -11.37 9.53 -9.01
N TYR A 40 -12.16 10.58 -8.77
CA TYR A 40 -11.90 11.49 -7.65
C TYR A 40 -12.01 10.80 -6.29
N ARG A 41 -12.99 9.91 -6.11
CA ARG A 41 -13.09 9.08 -4.89
C ARG A 41 -11.83 8.22 -4.70
N ALA A 42 -11.31 7.64 -5.76
CA ALA A 42 -10.10 6.84 -5.72
C ALA A 42 -8.85 7.67 -5.41
N VAL A 43 -8.72 8.86 -6.01
CA VAL A 43 -7.62 9.81 -5.74
C VAL A 43 -7.66 10.28 -4.28
N ILE A 44 -8.84 10.57 -3.74
CA ILE A 44 -9.01 10.92 -2.32
C ILE A 44 -8.63 9.73 -1.42
N ALA A 45 -9.01 8.50 -1.79
CA ALA A 45 -8.64 7.31 -1.04
C ALA A 45 -7.12 7.12 -0.98
N GLU A 46 -6.41 7.29 -2.09
CA GLU A 46 -4.94 7.25 -2.14
C GLU A 46 -4.31 8.35 -1.26
N PHE A 47 -4.82 9.59 -1.34
CA PHE A 47 -4.35 10.69 -0.50
C PHE A 47 -4.50 10.38 0.99
N ILE A 48 -5.70 9.97 1.43
CA ILE A 48 -6.00 9.69 2.84
C ILE A 48 -5.21 8.47 3.33
N ALA A 49 -5.11 7.42 2.52
CA ALA A 49 -4.36 6.23 2.89
C ALA A 49 -2.86 6.55 3.06
N THR A 50 -2.24 7.28 2.12
CA THR A 50 -0.83 7.67 2.26
C THR A 50 -0.61 8.64 3.42
N LEU A 51 -1.56 9.55 3.70
CA LEU A 51 -1.52 10.39 4.91
C LEU A 51 -1.47 9.56 6.18
N LEU A 52 -2.40 8.61 6.35
CA LEU A 52 -2.45 7.75 7.53
C LEU A 52 -1.21 6.86 7.63
N PHE A 53 -0.75 6.32 6.50
CA PHE A 53 0.47 5.52 6.42
C PHE A 53 1.68 6.28 6.98
N LEU A 54 1.93 7.49 6.48
CA LEU A 54 3.09 8.27 6.93
C LEU A 54 2.92 8.81 8.35
N TYR A 55 1.71 9.21 8.74
CA TYR A 55 1.45 9.65 10.12
C TYR A 55 1.80 8.56 11.14
N ILE A 56 1.24 7.35 10.97
CA ILE A 56 1.43 6.25 11.93
C ILE A 56 2.89 5.77 11.94
N THR A 57 3.48 5.55 10.77
CA THR A 57 4.84 5.02 10.67
C THR A 57 5.89 6.00 11.20
N VAL A 58 5.80 7.27 10.83
CA VAL A 58 6.75 8.29 11.29
C VAL A 58 6.56 8.60 12.79
N ALA A 59 5.32 8.64 13.28
CA ALA A 59 5.08 8.76 14.71
C ALA A 59 5.67 7.59 15.50
N THR A 60 5.58 6.36 14.98
CA THR A 60 6.18 5.16 15.59
C THR A 60 7.70 5.25 15.62
N VAL A 61 8.34 5.69 14.52
CA VAL A 61 9.80 5.88 14.45
C VAL A 61 10.27 6.92 15.47
N ILE A 62 9.59 8.07 15.56
CA ILE A 62 9.98 9.14 16.48
C ILE A 62 9.72 8.71 17.93
N GLY A 63 8.59 8.07 18.21
CA GLY A 63 8.27 7.54 19.53
C GLY A 63 9.31 6.53 20.01
N TYR A 64 9.71 5.59 19.15
CA TYR A 64 10.78 4.64 19.45
C TYR A 64 12.11 5.32 19.74
N LYS A 65 12.55 6.24 18.87
CA LYS A 65 13.82 6.96 19.04
C LYS A 65 13.83 7.81 20.31
N HIS A 66 12.71 8.40 20.68
CA HIS A 66 12.57 9.15 21.92
C HIS A 66 12.64 8.24 23.16
N GLN A 67 11.89 7.13 23.16
CA GLN A 67 11.87 6.18 24.27
C GLN A 67 13.24 5.54 24.51
N THR A 68 13.99 5.27 23.45
CA THR A 68 15.30 4.60 23.54
C THR A 68 16.49 5.55 23.66
N ASP A 69 16.25 6.87 23.76
CA ASP A 69 17.33 7.85 23.93
C ASP A 69 17.89 7.81 25.36
N PRO A 70 19.13 7.34 25.57
CA PRO A 70 19.72 7.22 26.90
C PRO A 70 20.02 8.59 27.55
N ALA A 71 20.03 9.67 26.76
CA ALA A 71 20.20 11.02 27.28
C ALA A 71 18.90 11.59 27.88
N VAL A 72 17.76 10.92 27.65
CA VAL A 72 16.44 11.39 28.12
C VAL A 72 15.78 10.38 29.06
N ASN A 73 15.99 9.07 28.84
CA ASN A 73 15.44 8.01 29.68
C ASN A 73 16.56 7.28 30.43
N ALA A 74 16.61 7.48 31.76
CA ALA A 74 17.60 6.88 32.64
C ALA A 74 17.18 5.50 33.22
N ALA A 75 16.08 4.92 32.71
CA ALA A 75 15.68 3.57 33.10
C ALA A 75 16.77 2.55 32.72
N ALA A 76 17.01 1.57 33.58
CA ALA A 76 18.08 0.58 33.39
C ALA A 76 17.96 -0.21 32.07
N ASP A 77 16.73 -0.31 31.54
CA ASP A 77 16.35 -0.97 30.30
C ASP A 77 15.90 0.01 29.20
N ALA A 78 16.15 1.33 29.34
CA ALA A 78 15.69 2.35 28.39
C ALA A 78 16.10 2.06 26.94
N ALA A 79 17.30 1.51 26.73
CA ALA A 79 17.78 1.10 25.40
C ALA A 79 16.89 0.04 24.71
N CYS A 80 16.15 -0.74 25.50
CA CYS A 80 15.25 -1.80 25.06
C CYS A 80 13.76 -1.50 25.31
N GLY A 81 13.43 -0.39 25.99
CA GLY A 81 12.09 -0.08 26.51
C GLY A 81 11.06 0.44 25.49
N GLY A 82 11.25 0.18 24.19
CA GLY A 82 10.36 0.63 23.12
C GLY A 82 9.91 -0.50 22.20
N VAL A 83 9.21 -0.16 21.11
CA VAL A 83 8.71 -1.15 20.13
C VAL A 83 9.81 -1.87 19.34
N GLY A 84 11.07 -1.40 19.44
CA GLY A 84 12.20 -1.92 18.68
C GLY A 84 12.13 -1.59 17.19
N VAL A 85 13.23 -1.85 16.49
CA VAL A 85 13.26 -1.80 15.01
C VAL A 85 12.28 -2.80 14.41
N LEU A 86 12.02 -3.92 15.09
CA LEU A 86 10.99 -4.89 14.73
C LEU A 86 9.59 -4.27 14.72
N GLY A 87 9.23 -3.51 15.76
CA GLY A 87 7.94 -2.81 15.82
C GLY A 87 7.81 -1.71 14.76
N ILE A 88 8.91 -1.03 14.42
CA ILE A 88 8.94 -0.10 13.28
C ILE A 88 8.62 -0.86 11.98
N ALA A 89 9.31 -1.98 11.71
CA ALA A 89 9.05 -2.79 10.52
C ALA A 89 7.60 -3.27 10.44
N TRP A 90 7.02 -3.69 11.58
CA TRP A 90 5.60 -4.04 11.69
C TRP A 90 4.67 -2.85 11.45
N ALA A 91 5.00 -1.64 11.90
CA ALA A 91 4.19 -0.46 11.62
C ALA A 91 4.13 -0.19 10.11
N PHE A 92 5.25 -0.30 9.40
CA PHE A 92 5.27 -0.13 7.94
C PHE A 92 4.49 -1.23 7.21
N GLY A 93 4.82 -2.49 7.44
CA GLY A 93 4.15 -3.62 6.77
C GLY A 93 2.67 -3.75 7.14
N GLY A 94 2.36 -3.62 8.43
CA GLY A 94 1.00 -3.70 8.95
C GLY A 94 0.10 -2.58 8.46
N MET A 95 0.59 -1.34 8.39
CA MET A 95 -0.19 -0.24 7.82
C MET A 95 -0.45 -0.43 6.33
N ILE A 96 0.53 -0.89 5.55
CA ILE A 96 0.30 -1.23 4.14
C ILE A 96 -0.76 -2.32 4.02
N PHE A 97 -0.66 -3.41 4.80
CA PHE A 97 -1.67 -4.47 4.80
C PHE A 97 -3.09 -3.94 5.07
N VAL A 98 -3.28 -3.16 6.14
CA VAL A 98 -4.58 -2.60 6.50
C VAL A 98 -5.09 -1.63 5.43
N LEU A 99 -4.25 -0.70 4.98
CA LEU A 99 -4.68 0.35 4.05
C LEU A 99 -4.96 -0.21 2.66
N VAL A 100 -4.15 -1.14 2.17
CA VAL A 100 -4.43 -1.87 0.92
C VAL A 100 -5.75 -2.60 1.05
N TYR A 101 -6.00 -3.31 2.16
CA TYR A 101 -7.28 -3.99 2.38
C TYR A 101 -8.48 -3.01 2.35
N CYS A 102 -8.36 -1.86 3.00
CA CYS A 102 -9.42 -0.84 3.02
C CYS A 102 -9.65 -0.16 1.67
N THR A 103 -8.61 0.00 0.84
CA THR A 103 -8.66 0.83 -0.37
C THR A 103 -8.59 0.04 -1.68
N ALA A 104 -8.28 -1.26 -1.65
CA ALA A 104 -8.22 -2.11 -2.83
C ALA A 104 -9.52 -2.07 -3.64
N GLY A 105 -10.67 -2.11 -2.95
CA GLY A 105 -11.99 -2.02 -3.58
C GLY A 105 -12.35 -0.63 -4.12
N ILE A 106 -11.59 0.42 -3.81
CA ILE A 106 -11.92 1.81 -4.18
C ILE A 106 -10.91 2.34 -5.20
N SER A 107 -9.62 2.32 -4.86
CA SER A 107 -8.55 2.87 -5.71
C SER A 107 -7.69 1.80 -6.37
N GLY A 108 -7.75 0.55 -5.91
CA GLY A 108 -6.77 -0.49 -6.20
C GLY A 108 -5.68 -0.60 -5.12
N GLY A 109 -5.67 0.29 -4.13
CA GLY A 109 -4.80 0.21 -2.95
C GLY A 109 -3.31 0.31 -3.29
N HIS A 110 -2.92 1.37 -4.01
CA HIS A 110 -1.54 1.52 -4.45
C HIS A 110 -0.65 2.07 -3.34
N ILE A 111 -1.04 3.21 -2.76
CA ILE A 111 -0.44 3.93 -1.62
C ILE A 111 1.04 4.36 -1.85
N ASN A 112 1.62 3.94 -2.98
CA ASN A 112 3.03 4.04 -3.32
C ASN A 112 3.20 4.41 -4.82
N PRO A 113 3.98 5.46 -5.13
CA PRO A 113 4.26 5.87 -6.51
C PRO A 113 4.94 4.79 -7.36
N ALA A 114 5.85 3.99 -6.79
CA ALA A 114 6.55 2.92 -7.52
C ALA A 114 5.60 1.78 -7.89
N VAL A 115 4.65 1.45 -7.01
CA VAL A 115 3.59 0.46 -7.30
C VAL A 115 2.68 0.98 -8.41
N THR A 116 2.25 2.24 -8.32
CA THR A 116 1.44 2.90 -9.35
C THR A 116 2.16 2.91 -10.70
N PHE A 117 3.45 3.22 -10.70
CA PHE A 117 4.27 3.25 -11.90
C PHE A 117 4.44 1.86 -12.51
N GLY A 118 4.71 0.84 -11.70
CA GLY A 118 4.79 -0.55 -12.16
C GLY A 118 3.51 -1.00 -12.86
N LEU A 119 2.35 -0.77 -12.22
CA LEU A 119 1.04 -1.10 -12.78
C LEU A 119 0.71 -0.31 -14.06
N PHE A 120 1.16 0.95 -14.14
CA PHE A 120 1.07 1.73 -15.37
C PHE A 120 1.90 1.11 -16.51
N LEU A 121 3.16 0.74 -16.26
CA LEU A 121 4.01 0.09 -17.26
C LEU A 121 3.43 -1.25 -17.74
N ALA A 122 2.77 -1.99 -16.86
CA ALA A 122 2.06 -3.22 -17.19
C ALA A 122 0.68 -3.00 -17.85
N ARG A 123 0.33 -1.77 -18.23
CA ARG A 123 -0.96 -1.40 -18.85
C ARG A 123 -2.18 -1.79 -18.01
N LYS A 124 -2.03 -1.82 -16.68
CA LYS A 124 -3.14 -2.05 -15.73
C LYS A 124 -3.81 -0.74 -15.28
N VAL A 125 -3.15 0.40 -15.49
CA VAL A 125 -3.64 1.74 -15.11
C VAL A 125 -3.36 2.76 -16.22
N SER A 126 -4.27 3.71 -16.44
CA SER A 126 -4.12 4.80 -17.41
C SER A 126 -3.04 5.81 -16.96
N LEU A 127 -2.43 6.54 -17.90
CA LEU A 127 -1.45 7.58 -17.55
C LEU A 127 -2.06 8.67 -16.65
N VAL A 128 -3.31 9.06 -16.94
CA VAL A 128 -4.02 10.11 -16.19
C VAL A 128 -4.21 9.70 -14.73
N ARG A 129 -4.73 8.49 -14.50
CA ARG A 129 -4.90 7.95 -13.14
C ARG A 129 -3.56 7.78 -12.44
N ALA A 130 -2.54 7.28 -13.13
CA ALA A 130 -1.20 7.10 -12.55
C ALA A 130 -0.62 8.42 -12.03
N LEU A 131 -0.68 9.49 -12.82
CA LEU A 131 -0.18 10.81 -12.42
C LEU A 131 -0.97 11.39 -11.25
N LEU A 132 -2.31 11.31 -11.30
CA LEU A 132 -3.15 11.81 -10.20
C LEU A 132 -2.91 11.06 -8.89
N TYR A 133 -2.73 9.74 -8.96
CA TYR A 133 -2.39 8.92 -7.79
C TYR A 133 -1.03 9.30 -7.21
N MET A 134 0.01 9.43 -8.04
CA MET A 134 1.35 9.81 -7.55
C MET A 134 1.34 11.19 -6.88
N ILE A 135 0.61 12.16 -7.45
CA ILE A 135 0.41 13.47 -6.84
C ILE A 135 -0.31 13.33 -5.50
N ALA A 136 -1.43 12.60 -5.45
CA ALA A 136 -2.19 12.38 -4.23
C ALA A 136 -1.37 11.68 -3.14
N GLN A 137 -0.59 10.66 -3.49
CA GLN A 137 0.31 9.94 -2.58
C GLN A 137 1.39 10.87 -2.02
N CYS A 138 2.04 11.67 -2.87
CA CYS A 138 3.04 12.65 -2.42
C CYS A 138 2.44 13.72 -1.51
N LEU A 139 1.27 14.27 -1.84
CA LEU A 139 0.57 15.25 -1.02
C LEU A 139 0.14 14.63 0.33
N GLY A 140 -0.42 13.42 0.30
CA GLY A 140 -0.84 12.68 1.49
C GLY A 140 0.35 12.41 2.41
N ALA A 141 1.47 11.96 1.86
CA ALA A 141 2.71 11.75 2.61
C ALA A 141 3.19 13.04 3.30
N MET A 142 3.20 14.17 2.59
CA MET A 142 3.57 15.46 3.18
C MET A 142 2.63 15.87 4.32
N CYS A 143 1.31 15.69 4.15
CA CYS A 143 0.34 15.98 5.20
C CYS A 143 0.52 15.06 6.42
N GLY A 144 0.73 13.75 6.20
CA GLY A 144 0.91 12.78 7.27
C GLY A 144 2.14 13.09 8.13
N VAL A 145 3.28 13.32 7.50
CA VAL A 145 4.51 13.73 8.19
C VAL A 145 4.37 15.12 8.84
N GLY A 146 3.68 16.05 8.16
CA GLY A 146 3.37 17.38 8.68
C GLY A 146 2.57 17.34 9.99
N LEU A 147 1.59 16.45 10.10
CA LEU A 147 0.83 16.23 11.34
C LEU A 147 1.71 15.72 12.48
N VAL A 148 2.64 14.80 12.20
CA VAL A 148 3.60 14.32 13.21
C VAL A 148 4.47 15.48 13.71
N LYS A 149 4.99 16.30 12.79
CA LYS A 149 5.76 17.49 13.17
C LYS A 149 4.91 18.49 13.97
N ALA A 150 3.63 18.68 13.63
CA ALA A 150 2.75 19.59 14.35
C ALA A 150 2.51 19.13 15.81
N PHE A 151 2.34 17.84 16.06
CA PHE A 151 2.06 17.31 17.39
C PHE A 151 3.30 17.15 18.27
N GLN A 152 4.47 16.88 17.68
CA GLN A 152 5.69 16.61 18.43
C GLN A 152 6.93 17.27 17.81
N SER A 153 6.84 18.58 17.52
CA SER A 153 7.86 19.33 16.76
C SER A 153 9.28 19.19 17.32
N ALA A 154 9.45 19.32 18.64
CA ALA A 154 10.77 19.22 19.28
C ALA A 154 11.41 17.83 19.08
N TYR A 155 10.63 16.76 19.28
CA TYR A 155 11.09 15.39 19.09
C TYR A 155 11.30 15.07 17.60
N PHE A 156 10.40 15.54 16.73
CA PHE A 156 10.50 15.38 15.29
C PHE A 156 11.84 15.90 14.75
N VAL A 157 12.20 17.14 15.12
CA VAL A 157 13.46 17.76 14.68
C VAL A 157 14.67 17.02 15.26
N ARG A 158 14.64 16.68 16.56
CA ARG A 158 15.75 16.00 17.23
C ARG A 158 16.03 14.61 16.65
N TYR A 159 15.00 13.85 16.29
CA TYR A 159 15.12 12.44 15.91
C TYR A 159 15.10 12.19 14.38
N GLY A 160 15.34 13.25 13.60
CA GLY A 160 15.54 13.17 12.15
C GLY A 160 14.26 13.06 11.31
N GLY A 161 13.09 13.34 11.91
CA GLY A 161 11.82 13.49 11.20
C GLY A 161 11.30 12.25 10.46
N GLY A 162 11.85 11.06 10.73
CA GLY A 162 11.52 9.84 9.99
C GLY A 162 12.00 9.83 8.53
N ALA A 163 12.98 10.68 8.17
CA ALA A 163 13.51 10.75 6.82
C ALA A 163 14.42 9.57 6.48
N ASN A 164 14.32 9.07 5.24
CA ASN A 164 15.24 8.08 4.71
C ASN A 164 16.58 8.74 4.36
N THR A 165 17.66 8.22 4.93
CA THR A 165 19.03 8.68 4.67
C THR A 165 19.97 7.50 4.59
N LEU A 166 21.05 7.64 3.82
CA LEU A 166 22.10 6.63 3.79
C LEU A 166 22.80 6.55 5.15
N ALA A 167 22.78 5.36 5.76
CA ALA A 167 23.46 5.14 7.03
C ALA A 167 24.99 5.31 6.87
N ALA A 168 25.64 5.81 7.91
CA ALA A 168 27.09 6.00 7.92
C ALA A 168 27.82 4.67 7.63
N GLY A 169 28.87 4.73 6.82
CA GLY A 169 29.65 3.56 6.41
C GLY A 169 29.16 2.88 5.12
N TYR A 170 28.00 3.25 4.58
CA TYR A 170 27.52 2.73 3.29
C TYR A 170 27.78 3.68 2.12
N SER A 171 28.03 3.12 0.94
CA SER A 171 28.17 3.89 -0.30
C SER A 171 26.81 4.21 -0.93
N LYS A 172 26.74 5.27 -1.74
CA LYS A 172 25.52 5.61 -2.50
C LYS A 172 25.08 4.47 -3.43
N GLY A 173 26.04 3.74 -4.03
CA GLY A 173 25.74 2.58 -4.87
C GLY A 173 25.09 1.44 -4.10
N THR A 174 25.56 1.18 -2.88
CA THR A 174 24.97 0.17 -1.98
C THR A 174 23.55 0.55 -1.58
N GLY A 175 23.32 1.81 -1.20
CA GLY A 175 21.98 2.31 -0.86
C GLY A 175 21.01 2.20 -2.05
N LEU A 176 21.45 2.61 -3.24
CA LEU A 176 20.64 2.50 -4.46
C LEU A 176 20.29 1.05 -4.79
N ALA A 177 21.25 0.14 -4.72
CA ALA A 177 21.00 -1.28 -4.99
C ALA A 177 19.99 -1.89 -4.00
N ALA A 178 20.09 -1.53 -2.71
CA ALA A 178 19.15 -1.97 -1.69
C ALA A 178 17.71 -1.50 -1.98
N GLU A 179 17.53 -0.22 -2.35
CA GLU A 179 16.22 0.34 -2.71
C GLU A 179 15.63 -0.30 -3.97
N ILE A 180 16.46 -0.57 -4.99
CA ILE A 180 16.03 -1.25 -6.22
C ILE A 180 15.51 -2.66 -5.90
N ILE A 181 16.29 -3.45 -5.16
CA ILE A 181 15.92 -4.84 -4.84
C ILE A 181 14.68 -4.86 -3.92
N GLY A 182 14.64 -4.00 -2.91
CA GLY A 182 13.48 -3.90 -2.00
C GLY A 182 12.19 -3.51 -2.74
N THR A 183 12.28 -2.52 -3.64
CA THR A 183 11.14 -2.09 -4.46
C THR A 183 10.74 -3.18 -5.45
N PHE A 184 11.70 -3.91 -6.05
CA PHE A 184 11.42 -5.02 -6.93
C PHE A 184 10.60 -6.10 -6.21
N VAL A 185 10.99 -6.51 -5.00
CA VAL A 185 10.23 -7.49 -4.21
C VAL A 185 8.81 -6.99 -3.95
N LEU A 186 8.66 -5.74 -3.50
CA LEU A 186 7.34 -5.13 -3.27
C LEU A 186 6.45 -5.17 -4.52
N VAL A 187 6.96 -4.67 -5.65
CA VAL A 187 6.18 -4.56 -6.89
C VAL A 187 5.89 -5.95 -7.49
N TYR A 188 6.84 -6.88 -7.43
CA TYR A 188 6.64 -8.27 -7.83
C TYR A 188 5.52 -8.93 -7.02
N THR A 189 5.50 -8.72 -5.70
CA THR A 189 4.42 -9.21 -4.83
C THR A 189 3.07 -8.59 -5.20
N VAL A 190 3.01 -7.29 -5.53
CA VAL A 190 1.76 -6.65 -6.00
C VAL A 190 1.26 -7.32 -7.28
N PHE A 191 2.13 -7.55 -8.26
CA PHE A 191 1.73 -8.24 -9.49
C PHE A 191 1.22 -9.65 -9.23
N SER A 192 1.86 -10.37 -8.31
CA SER A 192 1.45 -11.74 -7.94
C SER A 192 0.15 -11.77 -7.14
N ALA A 193 -0.14 -10.72 -6.36
CA ALA A 193 -1.36 -10.59 -5.56
C ALA A 193 -2.53 -9.97 -6.34
N THR A 194 -2.30 -9.48 -7.56
CA THR A 194 -3.35 -8.89 -8.39
C THR A 194 -4.32 -9.99 -8.81
N ASP A 195 -5.54 -9.99 -8.29
CA ASP A 195 -6.59 -10.95 -8.66
C ASP A 195 -7.02 -10.67 -10.12
N PRO A 196 -6.73 -11.58 -11.06
CA PRO A 196 -7.04 -11.35 -12.46
C PRO A 196 -8.55 -11.39 -12.73
N LYS A 197 -9.38 -11.82 -11.76
CA LYS A 197 -10.83 -11.89 -11.88
C LYS A 197 -11.56 -10.73 -11.20
N ARG A 198 -10.87 -9.80 -10.53
CA ARG A 198 -11.50 -8.72 -9.76
C ARG A 198 -10.84 -7.37 -9.98
N SER A 199 -11.68 -6.37 -10.25
CA SER A 199 -11.27 -4.97 -10.43
C SER A 199 -11.85 -4.10 -9.31
N ALA A 200 -11.23 -2.94 -9.07
CA ALA A 200 -11.73 -1.96 -8.09
C ALA A 200 -13.20 -1.62 -8.40
N ARG A 201 -14.00 -1.58 -7.34
CA ARG A 201 -15.46 -1.52 -7.37
C ARG A 201 -15.91 -0.08 -7.64
N ASP A 202 -15.77 0.35 -8.90
CA ASP A 202 -16.67 1.27 -9.62
C ASP A 202 -16.07 1.71 -10.98
N SER A 203 -16.06 0.78 -11.93
CA SER A 203 -16.41 1.06 -13.34
C SER A 203 -17.53 0.15 -13.89
N HIS A 204 -18.35 -0.46 -13.01
CA HIS A 204 -19.49 -1.39 -13.23
C HIS A 204 -19.18 -2.92 -13.19
N VAL A 205 -19.46 -3.57 -12.03
CA VAL A 205 -19.64 -5.04 -11.76
C VAL A 205 -18.35 -5.87 -11.46
N PRO A 206 -18.39 -6.95 -10.62
CA PRO A 206 -18.61 -7.06 -9.17
C PRO A 206 -17.33 -7.52 -8.38
N LEU A 207 -17.34 -7.39 -7.04
CA LEU A 207 -16.27 -7.87 -6.15
C LEU A 207 -16.52 -9.25 -5.58
N ASN A 208 -15.43 -9.75 -5.00
CA ASN A 208 -15.29 -10.79 -3.98
C ASN A 208 -16.47 -11.66 -3.61
#